data_AF-A0A821DSG8-F1
#
_entry.id   AF-A0A821DSG8-F1
#
_cell.length_a   1.000
_cell.length_b   1.000
_cell.length_c   1.000
_cell.angle_alpha   90.00
_cell.angle_beta   90.00
_cell.angle_gamma   90.00
#
_symmetry.space_group_name_H-M   'P 1'
#
loop_
_entity.id
_entity.type
_entity.pdbx_description
1 polymer ?
#
loop_
_entity_poly.entity_id
_entity_poly.type
_entity_poly.pdbx_seq_one_letter_code
_entity_poly.pdbx_strand_id
1 'polypeptide(L)'
;RRPEVRFGTVEYAATSDYMARPPQPAMYLFLLDVSHNAIQTGYLQSFCDVLFENLSNLPGDARTKIGFLAYDSRIHFYDLSDSQNGTFRIMVAPDLENVEHKLDEILPVPDGLMVILSECRPIVEAFLNELPKVYQNNHETDSALGTALLIAGKLLHETGGRITVVQTRIPNVNPGALCEQIAKEPKSIGPTSDFYKKLSLDYASQQIACDLFLLNSHYIDLATLSGVSKYSGGEVKYYPSYHSVQTPYEVERFENDLRRYLQRKIGFEAVMRLRSAPGALAIQTFHGNGFVRSVDLLVLPNINPDAAYGMQVAIEDSLAQYTSVTFQIALLYTSSKGERRIRVHTLSLPVSANLNDICANADQEAVVSLIAKMAADRASTSSLHEAREALTNVACDVIKATMPSNAANRGFSLAVPNSLRLLPLYMLSMIKSTAFRVGSTTKLDDRAYYIDLCKTLPTQYLMQIFYPDLYPIHTIEERSQIIQDGDEELHVPERVQLSYQHIDSHGAYILDTSEYIYIYIGKAVSDQFMQSVFNVQTFSALPFDSVNIYKKKRLLLFNRILSSFF
;
A
#
# COMPACT_ATOMS: atom_id res chain seq x y z
N ARG A 1 19.78 33.13 -8.00
CA ARG A 1 18.54 32.80 -8.76
C ARG A 1 18.41 31.32 -9.13
N ARG A 2 19.43 30.47 -8.86
CA ARG A 2 19.36 29.05 -9.22
C ARG A 2 18.32 28.28 -8.37
N PRO A 3 17.54 27.34 -8.94
CA PRO A 3 16.49 26.63 -8.22
C PRO A 3 16.97 25.91 -6.95
N GLU A 4 18.16 25.31 -6.99
CA GLU A 4 18.74 24.52 -5.89
C GLU A 4 19.04 25.30 -4.61
N VAL A 5 19.09 26.63 -4.68
CA VAL A 5 19.26 27.52 -3.51
C VAL A 5 17.94 28.19 -3.12
N ARG A 6 16.88 28.05 -3.92
CA ARG A 6 15.59 28.72 -3.71
C ARG A 6 14.48 27.80 -3.22
N PHE A 7 14.56 26.51 -3.54
CA PHE A 7 13.50 25.56 -3.25
C PHE A 7 14.04 24.40 -2.43
N GLY A 8 13.31 24.02 -1.38
CA GLY A 8 13.64 22.86 -0.54
C GLY A 8 13.47 21.53 -1.28
N THR A 9 12.78 21.50 -2.41
CA THR A 9 12.62 20.30 -3.25
C THR A 9 13.02 20.59 -4.68
N VAL A 10 13.98 19.83 -5.21
CA VAL A 10 14.49 19.96 -6.58
C VAL A 10 14.81 18.58 -7.18
N GLU A 11 14.95 18.51 -8.49
CA GLU A 11 15.37 17.31 -9.20
C GLU A 11 16.50 17.62 -10.19
N TYR A 12 17.55 16.81 -10.18
CA TYR A 12 18.73 16.94 -11.02
C TYR A 12 18.78 15.83 -12.06
N ALA A 13 19.30 16.15 -13.24
CA ALA A 13 19.82 15.13 -14.15
C ALA A 13 21.15 14.62 -13.59
N ALA A 14 21.28 13.30 -13.42
CA ALA A 14 22.50 12.71 -12.88
C ALA A 14 23.57 12.55 -13.97
N THR A 15 24.84 12.73 -13.60
CA THR A 15 25.98 12.44 -14.50
C THR A 15 26.25 10.95 -14.59
N SER A 16 27.15 10.54 -15.49
CA SER A 16 27.59 9.15 -15.65
C SER A 16 28.16 8.53 -14.37
N ASP A 17 28.70 9.35 -13.46
CA ASP A 17 29.27 8.89 -12.18
C ASP A 17 28.22 8.26 -11.24
N TYR A 18 26.93 8.53 -11.49
CA TYR A 18 25.79 7.98 -10.74
C TYR A 18 25.18 6.73 -11.40
N MET A 19 25.87 6.14 -12.38
CA MET A 19 25.44 4.97 -13.15
C MET A 19 26.49 3.86 -13.00
N ALA A 20 26.12 2.73 -12.40
CA ALA A 20 26.96 1.53 -12.38
C ALA A 20 26.88 0.75 -13.71
N ARG A 21 25.79 0.94 -14.44
CA ARG A 21 25.46 0.38 -15.76
C ARG A 21 24.53 1.36 -16.48
N PRO A 22 24.31 1.21 -17.81
CA PRO A 22 23.32 2.02 -18.52
C PRO A 22 21.92 1.92 -17.86
N PRO A 23 21.13 3.01 -17.84
CA PRO A 23 19.78 3.00 -17.26
C PRO A 23 18.91 1.89 -17.86
N GLN A 24 18.37 1.05 -16.98
CA GLN A 24 17.57 -0.11 -17.39
C GLN A 24 16.28 0.34 -18.12
N PRO A 25 15.77 -0.47 -19.06
CA PRO A 25 14.40 -0.29 -19.56
C PRO A 25 13.37 -0.64 -18.48
N ALA A 26 12.12 -0.22 -18.66
CA ALA A 26 11.03 -0.68 -17.81
C ALA A 26 10.71 -2.15 -18.11
N MET A 27 10.81 -3.00 -17.09
CA MET A 27 10.53 -4.44 -17.17
C MET A 27 9.31 -4.77 -16.30
N TYR A 28 8.26 -5.32 -16.91
CA TYR A 28 7.02 -5.70 -16.22
C TYR A 28 6.76 -7.20 -16.38
N LEU A 29 6.77 -7.95 -15.28
CA LEU A 29 6.51 -9.39 -15.29
C LEU A 29 5.30 -9.69 -14.40
N PHE A 30 4.25 -10.26 -14.98
CA PHE A 30 3.01 -10.60 -14.28
C PHE A 30 2.95 -12.09 -13.96
N LEU A 31 2.71 -12.44 -12.70
CA LEU A 31 2.59 -13.79 -12.17
C LEU A 31 1.14 -13.99 -11.74
N LEU A 32 0.43 -14.90 -12.42
CA LEU A 32 -1.02 -15.05 -12.28
C LEU A 32 -1.37 -16.45 -11.73
N ASP A 33 -1.97 -16.50 -10.54
CA ASP A 33 -2.57 -17.72 -9.98
C ASP A 33 -3.74 -18.15 -10.87
N VAL A 34 -3.65 -19.32 -11.50
CA VAL A 34 -4.70 -19.90 -12.35
C VAL A 34 -5.28 -21.17 -11.75
N SER A 35 -5.07 -21.39 -10.45
CA SER A 35 -5.72 -22.48 -9.72
C SER A 35 -7.24 -22.37 -9.82
N HIS A 36 -7.93 -23.48 -9.60
CA HIS A 36 -9.39 -23.56 -9.60
C HIS A 36 -10.02 -22.49 -8.69
N ASN A 37 -9.42 -22.22 -7.52
CA ASN A 37 -9.89 -21.16 -6.64
C ASN A 37 -9.84 -19.78 -7.32
N ALA A 38 -8.72 -19.49 -7.96
CA ALA A 38 -8.47 -18.26 -8.70
C ALA A 38 -9.51 -18.04 -9.80
N ILE A 39 -9.76 -19.06 -10.63
CA ILE A 39 -10.73 -18.99 -11.73
C ILE A 39 -12.14 -18.75 -11.22
N GLN A 40 -12.56 -19.42 -10.14
CA GLN A 40 -13.89 -19.25 -9.55
C GLN A 40 -14.16 -17.82 -9.05
N THR A 41 -13.13 -17.10 -8.60
CA THR A 41 -13.32 -15.69 -8.20
C THR A 41 -13.68 -14.77 -9.37
N GLY A 42 -13.29 -15.13 -10.60
CA GLY A 42 -13.42 -14.29 -11.79
C GLY A 42 -12.40 -13.15 -11.90
N TYR A 43 -11.36 -13.11 -11.05
CA TYR A 43 -10.39 -12.01 -11.07
C TYR A 43 -9.60 -11.93 -12.38
N LEU A 44 -9.30 -13.09 -13.00
CA LEU A 44 -8.44 -13.17 -14.17
C LEU A 44 -9.01 -12.37 -15.35
N GLN A 45 -10.34 -12.39 -15.51
CA GLN A 45 -11.04 -11.57 -16.50
C GLN A 45 -10.83 -10.08 -16.23
N SER A 46 -11.18 -9.62 -15.02
CA SER A 46 -11.04 -8.22 -14.61
C SER A 46 -9.58 -7.72 -14.72
N PHE A 47 -8.61 -8.56 -14.35
CA PHE A 47 -7.19 -8.25 -14.50
C PHE A 47 -6.79 -8.06 -15.97
N CYS A 48 -7.19 -9.00 -16.84
CA CYS A 48 -6.87 -8.94 -18.27
C CYS A 48 -7.51 -7.71 -18.93
N ASP A 49 -8.77 -7.42 -18.61
CA ASP A 49 -9.52 -6.27 -19.16
C ASP A 49 -8.86 -4.95 -18.76
N VAL A 50 -8.54 -4.78 -17.47
CA VAL A 50 -7.88 -3.56 -16.99
C VAL A 50 -6.47 -3.42 -17.56
N LEU A 51 -5.69 -4.51 -17.66
CA LEU A 51 -4.36 -4.44 -18.27
C LEU A 51 -4.45 -4.10 -19.76
N PHE A 52 -5.37 -4.71 -20.50
CA PHE A 52 -5.62 -4.44 -21.93
C PHE A 52 -5.93 -2.95 -22.16
N GLU A 53 -6.86 -2.38 -21.38
CA GLU A 53 -7.20 -0.95 -21.43
C GLU A 53 -5.99 -0.03 -21.17
N ASN A 54 -4.98 -0.52 -20.45
CA ASN A 54 -3.90 0.28 -19.91
C ASN A 54 -2.51 -0.01 -20.48
N LEU A 55 -2.37 -0.91 -21.47
CA LEU A 55 -1.09 -1.21 -22.12
C LEU A 55 -0.38 0.05 -22.63
N SER A 56 -1.14 1.01 -23.17
CA SER A 56 -0.59 2.29 -23.68
C SER A 56 -0.13 3.24 -22.58
N ASN A 57 -0.64 3.05 -21.36
CA ASN A 57 -0.41 3.94 -20.23
C ASN A 57 0.67 3.42 -19.28
N LEU A 58 1.24 2.23 -19.54
CA LEU A 58 2.36 1.70 -18.78
C LEU A 58 3.56 2.67 -18.87
N PRO A 59 4.13 3.12 -17.73
CA PRO A 59 5.30 3.96 -17.74
C PRO A 59 6.48 3.26 -18.44
N GLY A 60 6.99 3.87 -19.49
CA GLY A 60 8.03 3.21 -20.28
C GLY A 60 8.45 4.01 -21.49
N ASP A 61 9.47 3.52 -22.19
CA ASP A 61 9.91 3.99 -23.51
C ASP A 61 9.79 2.85 -24.54
N ALA A 62 10.36 3.02 -25.74
CA ALA A 62 10.34 2.00 -26.79
C ALA A 62 11.06 0.67 -26.41
N ARG A 63 11.84 0.65 -25.33
CA ARG A 63 12.56 -0.52 -24.83
C ARG A 63 11.77 -1.29 -23.77
N THR A 64 10.56 -0.82 -23.42
CA THR A 64 9.72 -1.44 -22.39
C THR A 64 9.42 -2.90 -22.73
N LYS A 65 9.70 -3.80 -21.78
CA LYS A 65 9.41 -5.23 -21.94
C LYS A 65 8.30 -5.67 -21.00
N ILE A 66 7.49 -6.59 -21.49
CA ILE A 66 6.40 -7.22 -20.76
C ILE A 66 6.51 -8.74 -20.87
N GLY A 67 6.18 -9.44 -19.79
CA GLY A 67 6.10 -10.88 -19.76
C GLY A 67 5.04 -11.39 -18.79
N PHE A 68 4.67 -12.64 -18.96
CA PHE A 68 3.61 -13.29 -18.20
C PHE A 68 4.02 -14.70 -17.80
N LEU A 69 3.66 -15.08 -16.58
CA LEU A 69 3.70 -16.44 -16.07
C LEU A 69 2.35 -16.73 -15.44
N ALA A 70 1.79 -17.90 -15.69
CA ALA A 70 0.70 -18.40 -14.88
C ALA A 70 1.15 -19.62 -14.09
N TYR A 71 0.50 -19.87 -12.95
CA TYR A 71 0.84 -21.02 -12.11
C TYR A 71 -0.37 -21.62 -11.41
N ASP A 72 -0.33 -22.93 -11.30
CA ASP A 72 -1.20 -23.79 -10.50
C ASP A 72 -0.32 -24.87 -9.84
N SER A 73 -0.58 -26.17 -10.05
CA SER A 73 0.39 -27.24 -9.74
C SER A 73 1.64 -27.18 -10.62
N ARG A 74 1.58 -26.47 -11.75
CA ARG A 74 2.65 -26.32 -12.75
C ARG A 74 2.93 -24.85 -13.04
N ILE A 75 4.02 -24.58 -13.76
CA ILE A 75 4.35 -23.26 -14.29
C ILE A 75 4.05 -23.22 -15.78
N HIS A 76 3.31 -22.21 -16.21
CA HIS A 76 2.90 -21.96 -17.58
C HIS A 76 3.64 -20.73 -18.10
N PHE A 77 4.46 -20.94 -19.13
CA PHE A 77 5.19 -19.91 -19.84
C PHE A 77 4.45 -19.54 -21.13
N TYR A 78 4.53 -18.27 -21.50
CA TYR A 78 3.94 -17.77 -22.75
C TYR A 78 5.02 -17.21 -23.65
N ASP A 79 5.19 -17.82 -24.82
CA ASP A 79 6.01 -17.27 -25.89
C ASP A 79 5.16 -16.31 -26.74
N LEU A 80 5.53 -15.03 -26.67
CA LEU A 80 4.87 -13.91 -27.35
C LEU A 80 5.73 -13.31 -28.48
N SER A 81 6.76 -14.03 -28.94
CA SER A 81 7.67 -13.55 -29.99
C SER A 81 7.04 -13.55 -31.39
N ASP A 82 6.09 -14.47 -31.67
CA ASP A 82 5.47 -14.62 -33.00
C ASP A 82 4.29 -13.66 -33.20
N SER A 83 4.61 -12.37 -33.39
CA SER A 83 3.60 -11.31 -33.61
C SER A 83 2.80 -11.46 -34.91
N GLN A 84 3.26 -12.27 -35.88
CA GLN A 84 2.66 -12.33 -37.22
C GLN A 84 1.45 -13.26 -37.30
N ASN A 85 1.46 -14.37 -36.55
CA ASN A 85 0.38 -15.35 -36.59
C ASN A 85 -0.77 -15.03 -35.61
N GLY A 86 -0.57 -14.07 -34.69
CA GLY A 86 -1.58 -13.68 -33.69
C GLY A 86 -1.89 -14.74 -32.64
N THR A 87 -1.21 -15.89 -32.68
CA THR A 87 -1.36 -17.01 -31.74
C THR A 87 -0.11 -17.15 -30.89
N PHE A 88 -0.26 -17.12 -29.57
CA PHE A 88 0.82 -17.36 -28.62
C PHE A 88 0.99 -18.87 -28.34
N ARG A 89 2.17 -19.26 -27.90
CA ARG A 89 2.44 -20.66 -27.49
C ARG A 89 2.51 -20.75 -25.97
N ILE A 90 1.82 -21.74 -25.42
CA ILE A 90 1.89 -22.08 -24.00
C ILE A 90 2.90 -23.22 -23.84
N MET A 91 3.90 -23.03 -22.99
CA MET A 91 4.88 -24.05 -22.64
C MET A 91 4.73 -24.34 -21.15
N VAL A 92 4.62 -25.62 -20.79
CA VAL A 92 4.44 -26.02 -19.39
C VAL A 92 5.75 -26.61 -18.88
N ALA A 93 6.17 -26.20 -17.68
CA ALA A 93 7.36 -26.75 -17.04
C ALA A 93 7.21 -28.28 -16.86
N PRO A 94 8.23 -29.08 -17.23
CA PRO A 94 8.12 -30.55 -17.24
C PRO A 94 8.15 -31.17 -15.84
N ASP A 95 8.87 -30.58 -14.88
CA ASP A 95 8.99 -31.04 -13.49
C ASP A 95 9.39 -29.87 -12.57
N LEU A 96 8.81 -29.81 -11.36
CA LEU A 96 9.10 -28.80 -10.34
C LEU A 96 9.98 -29.32 -9.19
N GLU A 97 10.32 -30.61 -9.18
CA GLU A 97 11.20 -31.18 -8.15
C GLU A 97 12.62 -30.61 -8.24
N ASN A 98 13.12 -30.13 -7.09
CA ASN A 98 14.44 -29.51 -6.97
C ASN A 98 14.67 -28.34 -7.94
N VAL A 99 13.60 -27.57 -8.23
CA VAL A 99 13.63 -26.42 -9.14
C VAL A 99 14.78 -25.45 -8.85
N GLU A 100 15.12 -25.24 -7.58
CA GLU A 100 16.21 -24.35 -7.13
C GLU A 100 17.56 -24.69 -7.77
N HIS A 101 17.79 -25.95 -8.13
CA HIS A 101 19.02 -26.42 -8.76
C HIS A 101 18.92 -26.61 -10.28
N LYS A 102 17.72 -26.44 -10.86
CA LYS A 102 17.41 -26.75 -12.26
C LYS A 102 16.78 -25.58 -13.02
N LEU A 103 16.84 -24.35 -12.50
CA LEU A 103 16.21 -23.19 -13.14
C LEU A 103 16.64 -23.00 -14.61
N ASP A 104 17.92 -23.25 -14.93
CA ASP A 104 18.45 -23.14 -16.29
C ASP A 104 17.94 -24.26 -17.23
N GLU A 105 17.54 -25.41 -16.70
CA GLU A 105 16.98 -26.53 -17.47
C GLU A 105 15.47 -26.34 -17.72
N ILE A 106 14.78 -25.63 -16.83
CA ILE A 106 13.33 -25.43 -16.84
C ILE A 106 12.93 -24.25 -17.73
N LEU A 107 13.78 -23.23 -17.83
CA LEU A 107 13.49 -22.05 -18.64
C LEU A 107 13.50 -22.38 -20.14
N PRO A 108 12.36 -22.25 -20.85
CA PRO A 108 12.38 -22.30 -22.30
C PRO A 108 13.15 -21.10 -22.87
N VAL A 109 13.56 -21.18 -24.14
CA VAL A 109 14.45 -20.19 -24.78
C VAL A 109 13.99 -18.75 -24.49
N PRO A 110 14.84 -17.88 -23.88
CA PRO A 110 14.38 -16.67 -23.19
C PRO A 110 13.71 -15.59 -24.06
N ASP A 111 14.05 -15.51 -25.35
CA ASP A 111 13.70 -14.37 -26.21
C ASP A 111 12.19 -14.14 -26.33
N GLY A 112 11.37 -15.19 -26.17
CA GLY A 112 9.92 -15.12 -26.26
C GLY A 112 9.18 -14.78 -24.96
N LEU A 113 9.84 -14.85 -23.81
CA LEU A 113 9.19 -14.72 -22.49
C LEU A 113 9.07 -13.26 -22.01
N MET A 114 10.02 -12.42 -22.42
CA MET A 114 10.05 -10.98 -22.12
C MET A 114 10.17 -10.19 -23.42
N VAL A 115 9.02 -9.84 -23.99
CA VAL A 115 8.93 -9.20 -25.31
C VAL A 115 8.86 -7.69 -25.23
N ILE A 116 9.35 -7.00 -26.28
CA ILE A 116 9.24 -5.54 -26.38
C ILE A 116 7.79 -5.18 -26.65
N LEU A 117 7.15 -4.45 -25.75
CA LEU A 117 5.72 -4.17 -25.79
C LEU A 117 5.30 -3.43 -27.08
N SER A 118 6.10 -2.48 -27.56
CA SER A 118 5.78 -1.75 -28.79
C SER A 118 5.82 -2.61 -30.05
N GLU A 119 6.60 -3.69 -30.06
CA GLU A 119 6.76 -4.58 -31.22
C GLU A 119 5.76 -5.74 -31.17
N CYS A 120 5.51 -6.27 -29.98
CA CYS A 120 4.62 -7.42 -29.76
C CYS A 120 3.21 -7.02 -29.27
N ARG A 121 2.81 -5.76 -29.42
CA ARG A 121 1.51 -5.28 -28.92
C ARG A 121 0.30 -6.10 -29.41
N PRO A 122 0.16 -6.42 -30.72
CA PRO A 122 -1.01 -7.14 -31.20
C PRO A 122 -1.15 -8.55 -30.58
N ILE A 123 -0.04 -9.26 -30.39
CA ILE A 123 -0.07 -10.59 -29.76
C ILE A 123 -0.30 -10.51 -28.25
N VAL A 124 0.21 -9.48 -27.57
CA VAL A 124 -0.13 -9.23 -26.15
C VAL A 124 -1.61 -8.93 -25.98
N GLU A 125 -2.19 -8.12 -26.88
CA GLU A 125 -3.62 -7.82 -26.89
C GLU A 125 -4.47 -9.08 -27.15
N ALA A 126 -4.07 -9.93 -28.11
CA ALA A 126 -4.72 -11.22 -28.34
C ALA A 126 -4.60 -12.16 -27.12
N PHE A 127 -3.42 -12.22 -26.52
CA PHE A 127 -3.15 -13.02 -25.31
C PHE A 127 -4.08 -12.64 -24.16
N LEU A 128 -4.21 -11.35 -23.84
CA LEU A 128 -5.07 -10.90 -22.74
C LEU A 128 -6.56 -11.24 -22.97
N ASN A 129 -7.02 -11.22 -24.22
CA ASN A 129 -8.41 -11.59 -24.56
C ASN A 129 -8.67 -13.10 -24.47
N GLU A 130 -7.67 -13.94 -24.71
CA GLU A 130 -7.80 -15.39 -24.72
C GLU A 130 -7.45 -16.04 -23.37
N LEU A 131 -6.59 -15.42 -22.56
CA LEU A 131 -6.08 -16.01 -21.32
C LEU A 131 -7.18 -16.50 -20.36
N PRO A 132 -8.26 -15.73 -20.07
CA PRO A 132 -9.34 -16.23 -19.21
C PRO A 132 -10.04 -17.48 -19.78
N LYS A 133 -10.16 -17.58 -21.11
CA LYS A 133 -10.80 -18.71 -21.79
C LYS A 133 -9.95 -19.97 -21.71
N VAL A 134 -8.62 -19.83 -21.79
CA VAL A 134 -7.67 -20.95 -21.66
C VAL A 134 -7.86 -21.70 -20.35
N TYR A 135 -8.10 -21.00 -19.24
CA TYR A 135 -8.20 -21.60 -17.90
C TYR A 135 -9.63 -21.75 -17.37
N GLN A 136 -10.66 -21.46 -18.18
CA GLN A 136 -12.06 -21.48 -17.74
C GLN A 136 -12.48 -22.81 -17.07
N ASN A 137 -11.91 -23.93 -17.53
CA ASN A 137 -12.18 -25.28 -17.00
C ASN A 137 -10.98 -25.85 -16.22
N ASN A 138 -10.10 -25.01 -15.67
CA ASN A 138 -8.99 -25.49 -14.86
C ASN A 138 -9.49 -25.98 -13.49
N HIS A 139 -9.18 -27.23 -13.16
CA HIS A 139 -9.57 -27.87 -11.89
C HIS A 139 -8.38 -28.09 -10.94
N GLU A 140 -7.18 -27.66 -11.32
CA GLU A 140 -5.99 -27.75 -10.47
C GLU A 140 -6.18 -26.93 -9.20
N THR A 141 -6.08 -27.57 -8.03
CA THR A 141 -6.25 -26.84 -6.76
C THR A 141 -4.96 -26.21 -6.28
N ASP A 142 -3.81 -26.67 -6.75
CA ASP A 142 -2.53 -26.30 -6.20
C ASP A 142 -2.01 -24.96 -6.71
N SER A 143 -1.04 -24.39 -6.00
CA SER A 143 -0.44 -23.10 -6.30
C SER A 143 1.05 -23.10 -5.97
N ALA A 144 1.87 -23.19 -7.02
CA ALA A 144 3.33 -23.19 -7.00
C ALA A 144 3.97 -21.78 -7.03
N LEU A 145 3.52 -20.89 -6.16
CA LEU A 145 3.98 -19.50 -6.11
C LEU A 145 5.50 -19.39 -5.89
N GLY A 146 6.09 -20.19 -5.00
CA GLY A 146 7.52 -20.10 -4.73
C GLY A 146 8.38 -20.43 -5.95
N THR A 147 8.00 -21.47 -6.70
CA THR A 147 8.61 -21.80 -8.00
C THR A 147 8.46 -20.66 -9.01
N ALA A 148 7.24 -20.10 -9.13
CA ALA A 148 6.97 -18.99 -10.05
C ALA A 148 7.87 -17.77 -9.74
N LEU A 149 8.05 -17.46 -8.45
CA LEU A 149 8.94 -16.38 -8.01
C LEU A 149 10.43 -16.68 -8.31
N LEU A 150 10.91 -17.90 -8.10
CA LEU A 150 12.30 -18.26 -8.43
C LEU A 150 12.58 -18.07 -9.93
N ILE A 151 11.66 -18.51 -10.77
CA ILE A 151 11.72 -18.34 -12.24
C ILE A 151 11.68 -16.85 -12.60
N ALA A 152 10.78 -16.08 -11.99
CA ALA A 152 10.67 -14.64 -12.23
C ALA A 152 11.95 -13.87 -11.85
N GLY A 153 12.58 -14.25 -10.74
CA GLY A 153 13.88 -13.74 -10.32
C GLY A 153 14.95 -14.00 -11.37
N LYS A 154 15.02 -15.22 -11.90
CA LYS A 154 15.97 -15.60 -12.95
C LYS A 154 15.75 -14.82 -14.25
N LEU A 155 14.50 -14.62 -14.67
CA LEU A 155 14.16 -13.85 -15.88
C LEU A 155 14.57 -12.38 -15.79
N LEU A 156 14.51 -11.79 -14.60
CA LEU A 156 14.82 -10.37 -14.38
C LEU A 156 16.23 -10.13 -13.82
N HIS A 157 16.98 -11.17 -13.44
CA HIS A 157 18.28 -11.07 -12.75
C HIS A 157 19.24 -10.05 -13.37
N GLU A 158 19.36 -10.03 -14.70
CA GLU A 158 20.31 -9.14 -15.40
C GLU A 158 19.83 -7.70 -15.51
N THR A 159 18.52 -7.47 -15.55
CA THR A 159 17.94 -6.15 -15.88
C THR A 159 17.34 -5.46 -14.67
N GLY A 160 16.82 -6.20 -13.70
CA GLY A 160 15.91 -5.70 -12.69
C GLY A 160 14.49 -5.58 -13.23
N GLY A 161 13.59 -4.97 -12.45
CA GLY A 161 12.23 -4.74 -12.89
C GLY A 161 11.19 -4.87 -11.79
N ARG A 162 9.93 -4.97 -12.23
CA ARG A 162 8.79 -5.12 -11.35
C ARG A 162 8.08 -6.44 -11.63
N ILE A 163 7.99 -7.27 -10.60
CA ILE A 163 7.15 -8.47 -10.54
C ILE A 163 5.81 -8.06 -9.94
N THR A 164 4.71 -8.41 -10.59
CA THR A 164 3.35 -8.24 -10.06
C THR A 164 2.72 -9.62 -9.90
N VAL A 165 2.47 -10.03 -8.66
CA VAL A 165 1.84 -11.31 -8.35
C VAL A 165 0.37 -11.08 -8.05
N VAL A 166 -0.51 -11.90 -8.62
CA VAL A 166 -1.90 -12.01 -8.21
C VAL A 166 -2.16 -13.40 -7.65
N GLN A 167 -2.49 -13.48 -6.37
CA GLN A 167 -2.62 -14.72 -5.61
C GLN A 167 -3.99 -14.79 -4.94
N THR A 168 -4.69 -15.92 -5.03
CA THR A 168 -6.04 -16.06 -4.44
C THR A 168 -6.13 -17.11 -3.33
N ARG A 169 -5.13 -17.98 -3.21
CA ARG A 169 -5.09 -19.04 -2.19
C ARG A 169 -3.73 -19.17 -1.50
N ILE A 170 -3.67 -19.95 -0.43
CA ILE A 170 -2.39 -20.27 0.21
C ILE A 170 -1.51 -21.11 -0.73
N PRO A 171 -0.23 -20.73 -0.97
CA PRO A 171 0.71 -21.56 -1.71
C PRO A 171 0.91 -22.89 -1.01
N ASN A 172 0.77 -23.99 -1.74
CA ASN A 172 0.80 -25.34 -1.19
C ASN A 172 1.75 -26.29 -1.93
N VAL A 173 2.50 -25.80 -2.92
CA VAL A 173 3.54 -26.55 -3.64
C VAL A 173 4.90 -25.96 -3.30
N ASN A 174 5.87 -26.84 -3.04
CA ASN A 174 7.24 -26.44 -2.71
C ASN A 174 8.01 -25.94 -3.94
N PRO A 175 9.02 -25.09 -3.74
CA PRO A 175 9.43 -24.48 -2.47
C PRO A 175 8.49 -23.35 -2.02
N GLY A 176 8.52 -23.00 -0.74
CA GLY A 176 7.70 -21.90 -0.19
C GLY A 176 6.25 -22.27 0.13
N ALA A 177 5.89 -23.56 0.12
CA ALA A 177 4.56 -24.01 0.55
C ALA A 177 4.30 -23.60 2.01
N LEU A 178 3.07 -23.17 2.28
CA LEU A 178 2.59 -22.78 3.60
C LEU A 178 1.42 -23.69 4.02
N CYS A 179 1.22 -23.82 5.32
CA CYS A 179 0.14 -24.60 5.90
C CYS A 179 -0.89 -23.68 6.55
N GLU A 180 -2.17 -24.05 6.48
CA GLU A 180 -3.21 -23.36 7.23
C GLU A 180 -2.95 -23.50 8.74
N GLN A 181 -2.88 -22.37 9.46
CA GLN A 181 -2.77 -22.42 10.91
C GLN A 181 -4.11 -22.88 11.51
N ILE A 182 -4.19 -24.16 11.92
CA ILE A 182 -5.34 -24.69 12.68
C ILE A 182 -5.28 -24.09 14.09
N ALA A 183 -6.07 -23.04 14.33
CA ALA A 183 -5.98 -22.20 15.52
C ALA A 183 -6.26 -22.96 16.84
N LYS A 184 -5.24 -23.08 17.69
CA LYS A 184 -5.35 -22.94 19.14
C LYS A 184 -4.36 -21.86 19.56
N GLU A 185 -4.81 -20.62 19.47
CA GLU A 185 -4.07 -19.36 19.70
C GLU A 185 -2.87 -19.12 18.76
N PRO A 186 -2.87 -18.02 17.96
CA PRO A 186 -1.70 -17.65 17.19
C PRO A 186 -0.60 -17.18 18.15
N LYS A 187 0.37 -18.05 18.44
CA LYS A 187 1.55 -17.70 19.26
C LYS A 187 2.39 -16.57 18.63
N SER A 188 2.23 -16.28 17.34
CA SER A 188 2.94 -15.20 16.65
C SER A 188 2.07 -14.61 15.53
N ILE A 189 2.09 -13.29 15.40
CA ILE A 189 1.49 -12.51 14.28
C ILE A 189 2.51 -12.36 13.13
N GLY A 190 3.76 -12.75 13.37
CA GLY A 190 4.85 -12.69 12.40
C GLY A 190 4.85 -13.86 11.40
N PRO A 191 5.79 -13.83 10.44
CA PRO A 191 5.91 -14.84 9.40
C PRO A 191 6.23 -16.23 9.97
N THR A 192 5.68 -17.27 9.35
CA THR A 192 5.89 -18.70 9.69
C THR A 192 7.10 -19.31 8.99
N SER A 193 7.53 -18.71 7.87
CA SER A 193 8.67 -19.14 7.05
C SER A 193 9.52 -17.93 6.66
N ASP A 194 10.83 -18.14 6.51
CA ASP A 194 11.76 -17.11 6.05
C ASP A 194 12.05 -17.14 4.54
N PHE A 195 11.45 -18.08 3.80
CA PHE A 195 11.62 -18.26 2.35
C PHE A 195 11.41 -16.96 1.57
N TYR A 196 10.23 -16.35 1.71
CA TYR A 196 9.86 -15.13 0.99
C TYR A 196 10.74 -13.93 1.36
N LYS A 197 11.16 -13.85 2.63
CA LYS A 197 12.10 -12.84 3.09
C LYS A 197 13.46 -13.04 2.43
N LYS A 198 14.04 -14.24 2.47
CA LYS A 198 15.34 -14.51 1.83
C LYS A 198 15.32 -14.17 0.34
N LEU A 199 14.30 -14.65 -0.37
CA LEU A 199 14.14 -14.37 -1.80
C LEU A 199 14.08 -12.87 -2.11
N SER A 200 13.38 -12.09 -1.29
CA SER A 200 13.33 -10.63 -1.50
C SER A 200 14.64 -9.90 -1.27
N LEU A 201 15.56 -10.44 -0.46
CA LEU A 201 16.90 -9.87 -0.30
C LEU A 201 17.72 -10.06 -1.58
N ASP A 202 17.58 -11.22 -2.23
CA ASP A 202 18.20 -11.49 -3.53
C ASP A 202 17.64 -10.54 -4.60
N TYR A 203 16.32 -10.38 -4.65
CA TYR A 203 15.65 -9.40 -5.53
C TYR A 203 16.15 -7.98 -5.31
N ALA A 204 16.29 -7.55 -4.05
CA ALA A 204 16.77 -6.21 -3.74
C ALA A 204 18.18 -5.96 -4.27
N SER A 205 19.05 -6.98 -4.23
CA SER A 205 20.40 -6.91 -4.80
C SER A 205 20.38 -6.78 -6.34
N GLN A 206 19.39 -7.42 -6.98
CA GLN A 206 19.21 -7.48 -8.44
C GLN A 206 18.33 -6.35 -9.00
N GLN A 207 17.91 -5.40 -8.17
CA GLN A 207 17.01 -4.30 -8.57
C GLN A 207 15.65 -4.81 -9.07
N ILE A 208 15.14 -5.88 -8.46
CA ILE A 208 13.80 -6.42 -8.67
C ILE A 208 12.90 -6.03 -7.48
N ALA A 209 11.73 -5.45 -7.75
CA ALA A 209 10.68 -5.32 -6.75
C ALA A 209 9.57 -6.34 -7.01
N CYS A 210 8.92 -6.82 -5.94
CA CYS A 210 7.79 -7.73 -6.04
C CYS A 210 6.56 -7.13 -5.35
N ASP A 211 5.50 -6.89 -6.11
CA ASP A 211 4.22 -6.39 -5.62
C ASP A 211 3.20 -7.53 -5.54
N LEU A 212 2.44 -7.61 -4.44
CA LEU A 212 1.43 -8.64 -4.21
C LEU A 212 0.02 -8.06 -4.28
N PHE A 213 -0.83 -8.70 -5.07
CA PHE A 213 -2.29 -8.54 -5.06
C PHE A 213 -2.89 -9.83 -4.50
N LEU A 214 -3.45 -9.75 -3.28
CA LEU A 214 -4.01 -10.88 -2.55
C LEU A 214 -5.54 -10.80 -2.60
N LEU A 215 -6.17 -11.74 -3.30
CA LEU A 215 -7.61 -11.76 -3.58
C LEU A 215 -8.26 -13.02 -2.95
N ASN A 216 -7.91 -13.31 -1.70
CA ASN A 216 -8.30 -14.55 -1.03
C ASN A 216 -9.61 -14.47 -0.25
N SER A 217 -10.39 -15.55 -0.31
CA SER A 217 -11.59 -15.76 0.53
C SER A 217 -11.28 -16.52 1.83
N HIS A 218 -10.22 -17.32 1.82
CA HIS A 218 -9.75 -18.11 2.96
C HIS A 218 -8.38 -17.63 3.44
N TYR A 219 -7.93 -18.11 4.59
CA TYR A 219 -6.63 -17.74 5.16
C TYR A 219 -5.47 -18.03 4.18
N ILE A 220 -4.55 -17.06 4.03
CA ILE A 220 -3.44 -17.14 3.08
C ILE A 220 -2.04 -17.01 3.73
N ASP A 221 -1.99 -16.70 5.03
CA ASP A 221 -0.74 -16.35 5.72
C ASP A 221 -0.06 -15.11 5.10
N LEU A 222 -0.82 -14.01 5.05
CA LEU A 222 -0.35 -12.73 4.50
C LEU A 222 0.92 -12.24 5.21
N ALA A 223 1.05 -12.49 6.51
CA ALA A 223 2.23 -12.12 7.30
C ALA A 223 3.53 -12.72 6.72
N THR A 224 3.45 -13.95 6.20
CA THR A 224 4.57 -14.64 5.56
C THR A 224 4.77 -14.20 4.12
N LEU A 225 3.69 -14.17 3.32
CA LEU A 225 3.77 -13.80 1.89
C LEU A 225 4.27 -12.37 1.68
N SER A 226 3.76 -11.42 2.46
CA SER A 226 4.15 -10.00 2.41
C SER A 226 5.65 -9.77 2.55
N GLY A 227 6.39 -10.73 3.11
CA GLY A 227 7.85 -10.71 3.17
C GLY A 227 8.50 -10.42 1.82
N VAL A 228 7.97 -11.00 0.72
CA VAL A 228 8.59 -10.81 -0.60
C VAL A 228 8.51 -9.36 -1.08
N SER A 229 7.44 -8.63 -0.74
CA SER A 229 7.27 -7.22 -1.08
C SER A 229 8.00 -6.29 -0.10
N LYS A 230 7.90 -6.58 1.20
CA LYS A 230 8.45 -5.75 2.28
C LYS A 230 9.93 -5.45 2.09
N TYR A 231 10.74 -6.46 1.76
CA TYR A 231 12.19 -6.28 1.68
C TYR A 231 12.71 -6.06 0.24
N SER A 232 11.87 -6.26 -0.79
CA SER A 232 12.20 -5.89 -2.19
C SER A 232 11.73 -4.48 -2.56
N GLY A 233 11.11 -3.74 -1.65
CA GLY A 233 10.60 -2.38 -1.91
C GLY A 233 9.29 -2.34 -2.69
N GLY A 234 8.58 -3.46 -2.77
CA GLY A 234 7.24 -3.55 -3.37
C GLY A 234 6.12 -3.17 -2.42
N GLU A 235 4.88 -3.37 -2.86
CA GLU A 235 3.66 -3.12 -2.11
C GLU A 235 2.76 -4.35 -2.01
N VAL A 236 1.86 -4.34 -1.01
CA VAL A 236 0.84 -5.38 -0.81
C VAL A 236 -0.53 -4.72 -0.93
N LYS A 237 -1.40 -5.30 -1.76
CA LYS A 237 -2.81 -4.95 -1.94
C LYS A 237 -3.67 -6.14 -1.54
N TYR A 238 -4.71 -5.91 -0.76
CA TYR A 238 -5.53 -6.98 -0.18
C TYR A 238 -7.03 -6.74 -0.41
N TYR A 239 -7.68 -7.73 -1.00
CA TYR A 239 -9.10 -7.73 -1.38
C TYR A 239 -9.76 -8.96 -0.77
N PRO A 240 -10.17 -8.89 0.51
CA PRO A 240 -10.75 -10.03 1.21
C PRO A 240 -12.06 -10.45 0.57
N SER A 241 -12.23 -11.75 0.36
CA SER A 241 -13.47 -12.33 -0.21
C SER A 241 -13.81 -11.77 -1.60
N TYR A 242 -12.80 -11.45 -2.41
CA TYR A 242 -12.98 -11.01 -3.79
C TYR A 242 -13.74 -12.07 -4.60
N HIS A 243 -14.82 -11.64 -5.27
CA HIS A 243 -15.61 -12.49 -6.16
C HIS A 243 -16.44 -11.61 -7.11
N SER A 244 -16.29 -11.86 -8.42
CA SER A 244 -16.99 -11.16 -9.52
C SER A 244 -18.50 -10.97 -9.31
N VAL A 245 -19.20 -12.02 -8.87
CA VAL A 245 -20.64 -12.01 -8.61
C VAL A 245 -21.00 -11.65 -7.16
N GLN A 246 -20.31 -12.21 -6.16
CA GLN A 246 -20.73 -12.08 -4.75
C GLN A 246 -20.31 -10.75 -4.11
N THR A 247 -19.17 -10.18 -4.52
CA THR A 247 -18.62 -8.95 -3.95
C THR A 247 -18.20 -7.98 -5.07
N PRO A 248 -19.13 -7.51 -5.92
CA PRO A 248 -18.82 -6.66 -7.06
C PRO A 248 -18.18 -5.31 -6.67
N TYR A 249 -18.40 -4.84 -5.44
CA TYR A 249 -17.74 -3.63 -4.93
C TYR A 249 -16.23 -3.83 -4.69
N GLU A 250 -15.78 -5.04 -4.29
CA GLU A 250 -14.35 -5.35 -4.18
C GLU A 250 -13.71 -5.49 -5.57
N VAL A 251 -14.48 -5.96 -6.56
CA VAL A 251 -14.04 -6.02 -7.96
C VAL A 251 -13.73 -4.62 -8.47
N GLU A 252 -14.65 -3.68 -8.26
CA GLU A 252 -14.44 -2.29 -8.66
C GLU A 252 -13.23 -1.66 -7.93
N ARG A 253 -13.09 -1.91 -6.62
CA ARG A 253 -11.94 -1.45 -5.84
C ARG A 253 -10.63 -1.97 -6.44
N PHE A 254 -10.55 -3.26 -6.73
CA PHE A 254 -9.40 -3.89 -7.37
C PHE A 254 -9.10 -3.30 -8.75
N GLU A 255 -10.11 -3.14 -9.62
CA GLU A 255 -9.92 -2.57 -10.96
C GLU A 255 -9.42 -1.13 -10.91
N ASN A 256 -9.93 -0.32 -9.98
CA ASN A 256 -9.50 1.06 -9.79
C ASN A 256 -8.06 1.15 -9.27
N ASP A 257 -7.73 0.33 -8.26
CA ASP A 257 -6.38 0.26 -7.71
C ASP A 257 -5.38 -0.26 -8.75
N LEU A 258 -5.74 -1.29 -9.52
CA LEU A 258 -4.92 -1.83 -10.60
C LEU A 258 -4.71 -0.79 -11.70
N ARG A 259 -5.76 -0.07 -12.11
CA ARG A 259 -5.63 1.02 -13.09
C ARG A 259 -4.66 2.11 -12.61
N ARG A 260 -4.75 2.53 -11.35
CA ARG A 260 -3.76 3.47 -10.75
C ARG A 260 -2.36 2.86 -10.72
N TYR A 261 -2.22 1.60 -10.31
CA TYR A 261 -0.95 0.89 -10.21
C TYR A 261 -0.20 0.78 -11.55
N LEU A 262 -0.95 0.54 -12.63
CA LEU A 262 -0.40 0.42 -13.98
C LEU A 262 0.00 1.78 -14.56
N GLN A 263 -0.71 2.86 -14.23
CA GLN A 263 -0.50 4.19 -14.82
C GLN A 263 0.42 5.11 -14.01
N ARG A 264 0.55 4.90 -12.69
CA ARG A 264 1.30 5.82 -11.82
C ARG A 264 2.78 5.87 -12.22
N LYS A 265 3.41 7.01 -11.95
CA LYS A 265 4.86 7.15 -12.14
C LYS A 265 5.61 6.09 -11.33
N ILE A 266 6.74 5.64 -11.85
CA ILE A 266 7.60 4.67 -11.17
C ILE A 266 9.07 5.03 -11.42
N GLY A 267 9.90 4.85 -10.40
CA GLY A 267 11.35 4.86 -10.50
C GLY A 267 11.92 3.45 -10.32
N PHE A 268 12.97 3.15 -11.06
CA PHE A 268 13.70 1.87 -11.01
C PHE A 268 15.09 2.06 -10.40
N GLU A 269 15.67 0.96 -9.90
CA GLU A 269 17.04 0.88 -9.38
C GLU A 269 17.37 2.07 -8.45
N ALA A 270 16.44 2.35 -7.56
CA ALA A 270 16.49 3.54 -6.73
C ALA A 270 17.25 3.29 -5.42
N VAL A 271 17.89 4.34 -4.94
CA VAL A 271 18.48 4.38 -3.61
C VAL A 271 18.15 5.70 -2.96
N MET A 272 17.78 5.65 -1.69
CA MET A 272 17.44 6.82 -0.90
C MET A 272 18.43 6.95 0.25
N ARG A 273 19.06 8.12 0.35
CA ARG A 273 19.99 8.44 1.45
C ARG A 273 19.50 9.66 2.22
N LEU A 274 19.44 9.55 3.55
CA LEU A 274 19.22 10.69 4.43
C LEU A 274 20.57 11.17 4.95
N ARG A 275 20.79 12.48 4.89
CA ARG A 275 21.91 13.18 5.52
C ARG A 275 21.38 14.14 6.57
N SER A 276 22.09 14.24 7.68
CA SER A 276 21.82 15.15 8.80
C SER A 276 23.09 15.91 9.16
N ALA A 277 23.00 16.83 10.13
CA ALA A 277 24.17 17.53 10.69
C ALA A 277 25.22 16.51 11.19
N PRO A 278 26.45 16.49 10.63
CA PRO A 278 27.45 15.48 10.96
C PRO A 278 27.83 15.48 12.44
N GLY A 279 27.99 14.29 13.02
CA GLY A 279 28.41 14.08 14.42
C GLY A 279 27.27 14.22 15.44
N ALA A 280 26.37 15.20 15.28
CA ALA A 280 25.36 15.47 16.30
C ALA A 280 24.05 14.69 16.14
N LEU A 281 23.70 14.27 14.91
CA LEU A 281 22.45 13.57 14.62
C LEU A 281 22.73 12.26 13.89
N ALA A 282 22.26 11.15 14.45
CA ALA A 282 22.39 9.82 13.88
C ALA A 282 21.03 9.20 13.54
N ILE A 283 20.95 8.53 12.40
CA ILE A 283 19.76 7.77 12.00
C ILE A 283 19.81 6.41 12.70
N GLN A 284 18.78 6.08 13.48
CA GLN A 284 18.75 4.82 14.24
C GLN A 284 18.00 3.70 13.52
N THR A 285 16.83 4.02 12.95
CA THR A 285 15.95 3.00 12.38
C THR A 285 15.14 3.56 11.22
N PHE A 286 15.05 2.78 10.15
CA PHE A 286 14.15 3.04 9.02
C PHE A 286 12.88 2.21 9.14
N HIS A 287 11.78 2.81 8.73
CA HIS A 287 10.49 2.17 8.64
C HIS A 287 9.89 2.38 7.26
N GLY A 288 9.49 1.30 6.61
CA GLY A 288 8.91 1.27 5.27
C GLY A 288 9.37 0.02 4.53
N ASN A 289 8.91 -0.16 3.30
CA ASN A 289 9.31 -1.30 2.47
C ASN A 289 10.59 -0.96 1.69
N GLY A 290 11.58 -1.83 1.79
CA GLY A 290 12.89 -1.67 1.16
C GLY A 290 13.98 -2.42 1.90
N PHE A 291 15.19 -2.36 1.36
CA PHE A 291 16.35 -3.03 1.92
C PHE A 291 17.34 -2.02 2.50
N VAL A 292 17.55 -2.06 3.81
CA VAL A 292 18.53 -1.18 4.48
C VAL A 292 19.94 -1.73 4.23
N ARG A 293 20.73 -1.02 3.42
CA ARG A 293 22.11 -1.41 3.07
C ARG A 293 23.13 -0.85 4.04
N SER A 294 22.91 0.36 4.55
CA SER A 294 23.67 0.98 5.64
C SER A 294 22.74 1.81 6.51
N VAL A 295 23.27 2.31 7.63
CA VAL A 295 22.55 3.12 8.65
C VAL A 295 21.89 4.38 8.07
N ASP A 296 22.25 4.81 6.86
CA ASP A 296 21.72 5.99 6.21
C ASP A 296 21.25 5.75 4.76
N LEU A 297 21.32 4.50 4.25
CA LEU A 297 21.05 4.16 2.86
C LEU A 297 20.01 3.04 2.72
N LEU A 298 18.91 3.37 2.07
CA LEU A 298 17.84 2.45 1.70
C LEU A 298 17.93 2.12 0.21
N VAL A 299 17.91 0.83 -0.12
CA VAL A 299 17.83 0.31 -1.49
C VAL A 299 16.35 0.05 -1.81
N LEU A 300 15.91 0.60 -2.92
CA LEU A 300 14.54 0.62 -3.39
C LEU A 300 14.52 0.19 -4.87
N PRO A 301 14.51 -1.12 -5.16
CA PRO A 301 14.43 -1.63 -6.53
C PRO A 301 13.38 -0.92 -7.39
N ASN A 302 12.22 -0.67 -6.78
CA ASN A 302 11.25 0.31 -7.27
C ASN A 302 10.90 1.34 -6.21
N ILE A 303 10.55 2.54 -6.69
CA ILE A 303 9.92 3.59 -5.88
C ILE A 303 8.66 4.08 -6.60
N ASN A 304 7.57 4.16 -5.87
CA ASN A 304 6.28 4.63 -6.36
C ASN A 304 5.85 5.89 -5.58
N PRO A 305 4.98 6.74 -6.16
CA PRO A 305 4.58 8.01 -5.55
C PRO A 305 3.65 7.87 -4.34
N ASP A 306 3.15 6.67 -4.07
CA ASP A 306 2.14 6.43 -3.04
C ASP A 306 2.76 5.86 -1.74
N ALA A 307 4.05 5.49 -1.75
CA ALA A 307 4.78 4.96 -0.61
C ALA A 307 5.38 6.05 0.29
N ALA A 308 5.32 5.84 1.61
CA ALA A 308 5.92 6.70 2.61
C ALA A 308 6.86 5.95 3.55
N TYR A 309 7.86 6.67 4.06
CA TYR A 309 8.91 6.15 4.92
C TYR A 309 8.97 6.95 6.22
N GLY A 310 9.33 6.28 7.32
CA GLY A 310 9.60 6.90 8.61
C GLY A 310 11.04 6.62 9.06
N MET A 311 11.65 7.56 9.77
CA MET A 311 13.01 7.43 10.27
C MET A 311 13.07 7.90 11.72
N GLN A 312 13.68 7.10 12.58
CA GLN A 312 14.05 7.53 13.93
C GLN A 312 15.45 8.15 13.89
N VAL A 313 15.57 9.35 14.46
CA VAL A 313 16.83 10.09 14.55
C VAL A 313 17.14 10.31 16.03
N ALA A 314 18.38 10.02 16.42
CA ALA A 314 18.91 10.31 17.74
C ALA A 314 19.82 11.52 17.73
N ILE A 315 19.83 12.23 18.85
CA ILE A 315 20.77 13.30 19.14
C ILE A 315 21.93 12.65 19.92
N GLU A 316 23.09 12.51 19.28
CA GLU A 316 24.27 11.88 19.88
C GLU A 316 25.17 12.91 20.58
N ASP A 317 25.29 14.11 20.01
CA ASP A 317 25.99 15.24 20.62
C ASP A 317 25.03 16.40 20.89
N SER A 318 25.39 17.25 21.86
CA SER A 318 24.64 18.48 22.15
C SER A 318 24.46 19.34 20.90
N LEU A 319 23.23 19.84 20.71
CA LEU A 319 22.89 20.76 19.63
C LEU A 319 23.03 22.23 20.01
N ALA A 320 23.50 22.54 21.23
CA ALA A 320 23.49 23.89 21.78
C ALA A 320 24.27 24.93 20.94
N GLN A 321 25.27 24.49 20.17
CA GLN A 321 26.05 25.32 19.26
C GLN A 321 25.35 25.63 17.93
N TYR A 322 24.26 24.95 17.60
CA TYR A 322 23.52 25.15 16.35
C TYR A 322 22.25 25.98 16.60
N THR A 323 22.01 26.95 15.73
CA THR A 323 20.72 27.66 15.68
C THR A 323 19.65 26.86 14.94
N SER A 324 20.08 26.05 13.98
CA SER A 324 19.24 25.17 13.17
C SER A 324 19.99 23.93 12.74
N VAL A 325 19.28 22.81 12.62
CA VAL A 325 19.78 21.56 12.03
C VAL A 325 19.11 21.33 10.68
N THR A 326 19.81 20.68 9.76
CA THR A 326 19.30 20.41 8.41
C THR A 326 19.28 18.92 8.13
N PHE A 327 18.17 18.46 7.57
CA PHE A 327 17.96 17.14 7.02
C PHE A 327 17.89 17.23 5.50
N GLN A 328 18.59 16.35 4.81
CA GLN A 328 18.54 16.27 3.36
C GLN A 328 18.36 14.82 2.91
N ILE A 329 17.26 14.55 2.23
CA ILE A 329 17.00 13.27 1.56
C ILE A 329 17.39 13.42 0.10
N ALA A 330 18.21 12.49 -0.40
CA ALA A 330 18.51 12.35 -1.81
C ALA A 330 18.03 10.98 -2.30
N LEU A 331 17.09 11.00 -3.26
CA LEU A 331 16.58 9.83 -3.96
C LEU A 331 17.18 9.79 -5.37
N LEU A 332 18.12 8.89 -5.58
CA LEU A 332 18.67 8.58 -6.90
C LEU A 332 17.83 7.47 -7.51
N TYR A 333 17.35 7.63 -8.74
CA TYR A 333 16.53 6.63 -9.42
C TYR A 333 16.66 6.73 -10.94
N THR A 334 16.26 5.67 -11.64
CA THR A 334 16.10 5.66 -13.09
C THR A 334 14.63 5.88 -13.42
N SER A 335 14.33 6.91 -14.20
CA SER A 335 12.98 7.20 -14.65
C SER A 335 12.49 6.13 -15.63
N SER A 336 11.18 6.01 -15.81
CA SER A 336 10.59 5.12 -16.82
C SER A 336 10.95 5.48 -18.28
N LYS A 337 11.69 6.58 -18.50
CA LYS A 337 12.21 6.99 -19.82
C LYS A 337 13.71 6.74 -19.97
N GLY A 338 14.33 6.00 -19.04
CA GLY A 338 15.76 5.67 -19.12
C GLY A 338 16.69 6.81 -18.69
N GLU A 339 16.21 7.77 -17.91
CA GLU A 339 17.05 8.86 -17.40
C GLU A 339 17.41 8.64 -15.93
N ARG A 340 18.69 8.76 -15.59
CA ARG A 340 19.12 8.75 -14.19
C ARG A 340 18.89 10.14 -13.59
N ARG A 341 18.08 10.20 -12.53
CA ARG A 341 17.69 11.46 -11.87
C ARG A 341 17.95 11.40 -10.37
N ILE A 342 18.19 12.57 -9.77
CA ILE A 342 18.35 12.73 -8.32
C ILE A 342 17.29 13.71 -7.83
N ARG A 343 16.33 13.24 -7.05
CA ARG A 343 15.39 14.12 -6.34
C ARG A 343 15.92 14.41 -4.94
N VAL A 344 15.96 15.69 -4.58
CA VAL A 344 16.48 16.14 -3.29
C VAL A 344 15.41 16.91 -2.54
N HIS A 345 15.20 16.54 -1.28
CA HIS A 345 14.37 17.25 -0.31
C HIS A 345 15.25 17.74 0.84
N THR A 346 15.23 19.03 1.12
CA THR A 346 15.99 19.69 2.19
C THR A 346 15.02 20.35 3.17
N LEU A 347 15.14 20.00 4.45
CA LEU A 347 14.37 20.53 5.55
C LEU A 347 15.33 21.11 6.61
N SER A 348 15.12 22.35 7.02
CA SER A 348 15.89 22.98 8.10
C SER A 348 14.97 23.29 9.27
N LEU A 349 15.37 22.90 10.47
CA LEU A 349 14.58 23.02 11.69
C LEU A 349 15.37 23.81 12.75
N PRO A 350 14.74 24.75 13.47
CA PRO A 350 15.40 25.47 14.56
C PRO A 350 15.68 24.53 15.74
N VAL A 351 16.71 24.86 16.52
CA VAL A 351 17.05 24.14 17.76
C VAL A 351 16.55 24.94 18.96
N SER A 352 15.95 24.26 19.94
CA SER A 352 15.61 24.87 21.24
C SER A 352 15.97 23.93 22.38
N ALA A 353 16.45 24.51 23.48
CA ALA A 353 16.65 23.81 24.76
C ALA A 353 15.41 23.91 25.69
N ASN A 354 14.39 24.67 25.29
CA ASN A 354 13.18 24.88 26.08
C ASN A 354 12.10 23.87 25.68
N LEU A 355 11.70 23.03 26.63
CA LEU A 355 10.67 22.00 26.42
C LEU A 355 9.34 22.59 25.92
N ASN A 356 8.94 23.79 26.38
CA ASN A 356 7.71 24.42 25.94
C ASN A 356 7.75 24.76 24.45
N ASP A 357 8.89 25.22 23.94
CA ASP A 357 9.07 25.51 22.52
C ASP A 357 9.03 24.23 21.68
N ILE A 358 9.68 23.16 22.17
CA ILE A 358 9.66 21.84 21.52
C ILE A 358 8.22 21.31 21.43
N CYS A 359 7.51 21.31 22.57
CA CYS A 359 6.14 20.85 22.63
C CYS A 359 5.23 21.69 21.73
N ALA A 360 5.32 23.02 21.78
CA ALA A 360 4.47 23.92 20.99
C ALA A 360 4.62 23.73 19.47
N ASN A 361 5.79 23.27 19.01
CA ASN A 361 6.08 23.05 17.59
C ASN A 361 6.03 21.57 17.18
N ALA A 362 5.56 20.66 18.05
CA ALA A 362 5.42 19.26 17.71
C ALA A 362 4.27 19.03 16.72
N ASP A 363 4.56 18.35 15.62
CA ASP A 363 3.53 17.85 14.69
C ASP A 363 2.97 16.52 15.22
N GLN A 364 1.78 16.56 15.80
CA GLN A 364 1.13 15.36 16.35
C GLN A 364 0.85 14.28 15.31
N GLU A 365 0.59 14.62 14.04
CA GLU A 365 0.27 13.61 13.01
C GLU A 365 1.56 12.91 12.56
N ALA A 366 2.65 13.66 12.41
CA ALA A 366 3.97 13.07 12.16
C ALA A 366 4.41 12.16 13.31
N VAL A 367 4.19 12.58 14.57
CA VAL A 367 4.46 11.78 15.76
C VAL A 367 3.65 10.48 15.76
N VAL A 368 2.33 10.56 15.54
CA VAL A 368 1.45 9.38 15.46
C VAL A 368 1.88 8.43 14.34
N SER A 369 2.19 8.95 13.16
CA SER A 369 2.65 8.18 12.01
C SER A 369 3.95 7.41 12.30
N LEU A 370 4.92 8.04 12.96
CA LEU A 370 6.17 7.37 13.35
C LEU A 370 5.91 6.31 14.45
N ILE A 371 5.10 6.62 15.46
CA ILE A 371 4.74 5.68 16.52
C ILE A 371 4.02 4.45 15.94
N ALA A 372 3.12 4.63 14.97
CA ALA A 372 2.44 3.54 14.30
C ALA A 372 3.41 2.59 13.60
N LYS A 373 4.43 3.14 12.94
CA LYS A 373 5.50 2.34 12.31
C LYS A 373 6.31 1.56 13.36
N MET A 374 6.61 2.16 14.50
CA MET A 374 7.31 1.50 15.61
C MET A 374 6.46 0.41 16.27
N ALA A 375 5.15 0.65 16.43
CA ALA A 375 4.21 -0.31 16.99
C ALA A 375 4.00 -1.50 16.05
N ALA A 376 3.94 -1.27 14.74
CA ALA A 376 3.87 -2.32 13.72
C ALA A 376 5.08 -3.26 13.78
N ASP A 377 6.30 -2.71 13.90
CA ASP A 377 7.52 -3.51 14.09
C ASP A 377 7.43 -4.34 15.37
N ARG A 378 7.07 -3.71 16.49
CA ARG A 378 6.97 -4.40 17.79
C ARG A 378 5.92 -5.49 17.80
N ALA A 379 4.79 -5.28 17.13
CA ALA A 379 3.74 -6.29 17.00
C ALA A 379 4.21 -7.51 16.20
N SER A 380 5.12 -7.29 15.24
CA SER A 380 5.65 -8.34 14.36
C SER A 380 6.84 -9.08 14.97
N THR A 381 7.71 -8.40 15.73
CA THR A 381 8.94 -8.99 16.29
C THR A 381 8.81 -9.47 17.72
N SER A 382 7.96 -8.82 18.52
CA SER A 382 7.76 -9.16 19.93
C SER A 382 6.36 -9.72 20.14
N SER A 383 5.40 -8.87 20.54
CA SER A 383 4.01 -9.27 20.72
C SER A 383 3.05 -8.11 20.52
N LEU A 384 1.80 -8.43 20.20
CA LEU A 384 0.71 -7.45 20.15
C LEU A 384 0.49 -6.75 21.50
N HIS A 385 0.70 -7.49 22.60
CA HIS A 385 0.52 -6.97 23.95
C HIS A 385 1.52 -5.85 24.24
N GLU A 386 2.82 -6.10 24.00
CA GLU A 386 3.88 -5.11 24.18
C GLU A 386 3.70 -3.89 23.28
N ALA A 387 3.25 -4.09 22.03
CA ALA A 387 2.95 -2.97 21.13
C ALA A 387 1.86 -2.04 21.71
N ARG A 388 0.78 -2.61 22.26
CA ARG A 388 -0.32 -1.85 22.87
C ARG A 388 0.08 -1.16 24.18
N GLU A 389 0.89 -1.83 25.00
CA GLU A 389 1.43 -1.24 26.22
C GLU A 389 2.30 -0.04 25.87
N ALA A 390 3.18 -0.16 24.87
CA ALA A 390 4.00 0.94 24.39
C ALA A 390 3.16 2.14 23.91
N LEU A 391 2.08 1.91 23.15
CA LEU A 391 1.16 2.98 22.73
C LEU A 391 0.52 3.70 23.93
N THR A 392 0.14 2.94 24.96
CA THR A 392 -0.43 3.50 26.19
C THR A 392 0.62 4.33 26.95
N ASN A 393 1.85 3.82 27.04
CA ASN A 393 2.95 4.51 27.70
C ASN A 393 3.30 5.83 27.02
N VAL A 394 3.27 5.91 25.68
CA VAL A 394 3.47 7.18 24.97
C VAL A 394 2.47 8.25 25.42
N ALA A 395 1.18 7.93 25.50
CA ALA A 395 0.18 8.89 25.95
C ALA A 395 0.43 9.32 27.41
N CYS A 396 0.74 8.37 28.29
CA CYS A 396 1.05 8.63 29.69
C CYS A 396 2.29 9.51 29.85
N ASP A 397 3.35 9.26 29.09
CA ASP A 397 4.64 9.91 29.27
C ASP A 397 4.63 11.35 28.73
N VAL A 398 3.90 11.62 27.65
CA VAL A 398 3.66 13.00 27.18
C VAL A 398 2.88 13.81 28.21
N ILE A 399 1.84 13.23 28.82
CA ILE A 399 1.09 13.89 29.90
C ILE A 399 2.02 14.15 31.10
N LYS A 400 2.77 13.15 31.56
CA LYS A 400 3.70 13.31 32.70
C LYS A 400 4.77 14.38 32.44
N ALA A 401 5.34 14.41 31.24
CA ALA A 401 6.40 15.35 30.88
C ALA A 401 5.92 16.80 30.77
N THR A 402 4.64 17.00 30.46
CA THR A 402 4.04 18.34 30.24
C THR A 402 3.23 18.85 31.42
N MET A 403 2.96 18.00 32.41
CA MET A 403 2.32 18.40 33.65
C MET A 403 3.24 19.32 34.47
N PRO A 404 2.78 20.52 34.86
CA PRO A 404 3.59 21.44 35.64
C PRO A 404 3.88 20.87 37.03
N SER A 405 5.09 21.09 37.54
CA SER A 405 5.55 20.59 38.86
C SER A 405 4.67 21.00 40.04
N ASN A 406 3.85 22.05 39.89
CA ASN A 406 2.93 22.58 40.91
C ASN A 406 1.45 22.14 40.69
N ALA A 407 1.20 21.16 39.82
CA ALA A 407 -0.16 20.67 39.50
C ALA A 407 -0.89 20.00 40.69
N ALA A 408 -0.18 19.61 41.75
CA ALA A 408 -0.77 19.03 42.96
C ALA A 408 -1.85 19.91 43.61
N ASN A 409 -1.84 21.24 43.36
CA ASN A 409 -2.77 22.19 43.95
C ASN A 409 -3.92 22.65 43.03
N ARG A 410 -4.03 22.11 41.80
CA ARG A 410 -5.05 22.57 40.81
C ARG A 410 -5.89 21.43 40.23
N GLY A 411 -6.58 20.67 41.08
CA GLY A 411 -7.64 19.74 40.65
C GLY A 411 -7.20 18.61 39.73
N PHE A 412 -8.10 17.63 39.52
CA PHE A 412 -7.85 16.41 38.74
C PHE A 412 -7.88 16.65 37.21
N SER A 413 -7.11 17.61 36.69
CA SER A 413 -7.06 17.91 35.25
C SER A 413 -5.79 17.34 34.60
N LEU A 414 -5.94 16.67 33.46
CA LEU A 414 -4.81 16.24 32.62
C LEU A 414 -4.41 17.39 31.69
N ALA A 415 -3.21 17.94 31.87
CA ALA A 415 -2.68 19.00 31.01
C ALA A 415 -1.86 18.39 29.85
N VAL A 416 -2.14 18.83 28.62
CA VAL A 416 -1.39 18.48 27.40
C VAL A 416 -1.24 19.75 26.56
N PRO A 417 -0.08 20.00 25.93
CA PRO A 417 0.11 21.12 25.03
C PRO A 417 -0.87 21.10 23.86
N ASN A 418 -1.30 22.27 23.38
CA ASN A 418 -2.30 22.39 22.31
C ASN A 418 -1.92 21.63 21.03
N SER A 419 -0.63 21.62 20.67
CA SER A 419 -0.05 20.91 19.53
C SER A 419 -0.16 19.38 19.63
N LEU A 420 -0.23 18.83 20.85
CA LEU A 420 -0.30 17.39 21.14
C LEU A 420 -1.64 16.96 21.74
N ARG A 421 -2.64 17.86 21.78
CA ARG A 421 -3.91 17.64 22.50
C ARG A 421 -4.69 16.42 22.02
N LEU A 422 -4.54 16.02 20.75
CA LEU A 422 -5.23 14.84 20.19
C LEU A 422 -4.37 13.58 20.27
N LEU A 423 -3.11 13.66 20.70
CA LEU A 423 -2.23 12.51 20.78
C LEU A 423 -2.83 11.36 21.63
N PRO A 424 -3.39 11.59 22.83
CA PRO A 424 -4.04 10.52 23.59
C PRO A 424 -5.24 9.89 22.87
N LEU A 425 -6.01 10.71 22.13
CA LEU A 425 -7.13 10.23 21.31
C LEU A 425 -6.63 9.33 20.17
N TYR A 426 -5.54 9.72 19.50
CA TYR A 426 -4.95 8.91 18.44
C TYR A 426 -4.35 7.61 18.97
N MET A 427 -3.67 7.62 20.13
CA MET A 427 -3.17 6.39 20.76
C MET A 427 -4.33 5.43 21.11
N LEU A 428 -5.43 5.95 21.66
CA LEU A 428 -6.64 5.16 21.91
C LEU A 428 -7.21 4.57 20.62
N SER A 429 -7.26 5.37 19.56
CA SER A 429 -7.80 4.96 18.26
C SER A 429 -6.94 3.88 17.61
N MET A 430 -5.62 4.01 17.68
CA MET A 430 -4.68 2.97 17.25
C MET A 430 -4.89 1.66 18.02
N ILE A 431 -5.00 1.70 19.36
CA ILE A 431 -5.24 0.53 20.21
C ILE A 431 -6.58 -0.17 19.84
N LYS A 432 -7.54 0.55 19.28
CA LYS A 432 -8.84 0.03 18.79
C LYS A 432 -8.85 -0.36 17.31
N SER A 433 -7.83 0.01 16.54
CA SER A 433 -7.72 -0.30 15.11
C SER A 433 -7.53 -1.79 14.83
N THR A 434 -7.82 -2.24 13.61
CA THR A 434 -7.66 -3.64 13.20
C THR A 434 -6.23 -4.16 13.41
N ALA A 435 -5.20 -3.31 13.23
CA ALA A 435 -3.80 -3.65 13.48
C ALA A 435 -3.56 -4.07 14.95
N PHE A 436 -4.10 -3.33 15.92
CA PHE A 436 -3.71 -3.46 17.33
C PHE A 436 -4.82 -3.93 18.28
N ARG A 437 -6.09 -4.02 17.84
CA ARG A 437 -7.21 -4.37 18.71
C ARG A 437 -7.13 -5.78 19.27
N VAL A 438 -7.61 -5.95 20.50
CA VAL A 438 -7.76 -7.23 21.21
C VAL A 438 -9.20 -7.32 21.72
N GLY A 439 -9.73 -8.54 21.88
CA GLY A 439 -11.07 -8.78 22.43
C GLY A 439 -12.22 -8.77 21.40
N SER A 440 -11.92 -8.53 20.12
CA SER A 440 -12.85 -8.74 19.00
C SER A 440 -12.24 -9.69 17.98
N THR A 441 -13.08 -10.53 17.36
CA THR A 441 -12.66 -11.45 16.31
C THR A 441 -12.09 -10.65 15.15
N THR A 442 -10.84 -10.95 14.78
CA THR A 442 -10.13 -10.30 13.67
C THR A 442 -9.42 -11.39 12.89
N LYS A 443 -9.64 -11.46 11.57
CA LYS A 443 -8.92 -12.43 10.74
C LYS A 443 -7.42 -12.10 10.77
N LEU A 444 -6.58 -13.13 10.72
CA LEU A 444 -5.13 -12.96 10.80
C LEU A 444 -4.59 -12.14 9.62
N ASP A 445 -5.09 -12.42 8.41
CA ASP A 445 -4.67 -11.68 7.21
C ASP A 445 -5.09 -10.21 7.26
N ASP A 446 -6.31 -9.89 7.72
CA ASP A 446 -6.74 -8.50 7.95
C ASP A 446 -5.73 -7.79 8.87
N ARG A 447 -5.40 -8.41 10.01
CA ARG A 447 -4.46 -7.82 10.98
C ARG A 447 -3.08 -7.60 10.36
N ALA A 448 -2.54 -8.61 9.70
CA ALA A 448 -1.24 -8.53 9.04
C ALA A 448 -1.23 -7.41 8.00
N TYR A 449 -2.31 -7.26 7.22
CA TYR A 449 -2.44 -6.22 6.22
C TYR A 449 -2.48 -4.81 6.84
N TYR A 450 -3.25 -4.59 7.91
CA TYR A 450 -3.28 -3.29 8.58
C TYR A 450 -1.95 -2.95 9.28
N ILE A 451 -1.20 -3.95 9.76
CA ILE A 451 0.17 -3.75 10.26
C ILE A 451 1.09 -3.29 9.11
N ASP A 452 0.94 -3.88 7.92
CA ASP A 452 1.72 -3.50 6.74
C ASP A 452 1.39 -2.09 6.25
N LEU A 453 0.11 -1.70 6.25
CA LEU A 453 -0.30 -0.34 5.91
C LEU A 453 0.31 0.71 6.85
N CYS A 454 0.45 0.41 8.14
CA CYS A 454 1.15 1.30 9.08
C CYS A 454 2.58 1.61 8.61
N LYS A 455 3.26 0.65 7.98
CA LYS A 455 4.63 0.80 7.49
C LYS A 455 4.73 1.63 6.23
N THR A 456 3.74 1.59 5.34
CA THR A 456 3.87 2.10 3.96
C THR A 456 3.01 3.33 3.65
N LEU A 457 1.91 3.57 4.37
CA LEU A 457 1.01 4.66 4.01
C LEU A 457 1.57 6.05 4.36
N PRO A 458 1.30 7.06 3.51
CA PRO A 458 1.49 8.47 3.85
C PRO A 458 0.68 8.87 5.08
N THR A 459 1.21 9.84 5.84
CA THR A 459 0.64 10.28 7.12
C THR A 459 -0.85 10.58 7.04
N GLN A 460 -1.31 11.33 6.02
CA GLN A 460 -2.72 11.68 5.86
C GLN A 460 -3.64 10.43 5.82
N TYR A 461 -3.33 9.46 4.97
CA TYR A 461 -4.13 8.24 4.84
C TYR A 461 -4.02 7.34 6.08
N LEU A 462 -2.86 7.33 6.72
CA LEU A 462 -2.65 6.58 7.96
C LEU A 462 -3.46 7.16 9.12
N MET A 463 -3.51 8.50 9.24
CA MET A 463 -4.36 9.18 10.21
C MET A 463 -5.82 8.83 10.01
N GLN A 464 -6.29 8.81 8.76
CA GLN A 464 -7.66 8.48 8.41
C GLN A 464 -8.02 7.00 8.69
N ILE A 465 -7.06 6.07 8.61
CA ILE A 465 -7.28 4.68 9.03
C ILE A 465 -7.48 4.58 10.55
N PHE A 466 -6.72 5.36 11.33
CA PHE A 466 -6.85 5.31 12.79
C PHE A 466 -8.05 6.09 13.30
N TYR A 467 -8.29 7.27 12.74
CA TYR A 467 -9.42 8.13 13.08
C TYR A 467 -10.14 8.54 11.78
N PRO A 468 -11.05 7.69 11.29
CA PRO A 468 -11.87 8.00 10.12
C PRO A 468 -12.64 9.32 10.24
N ASP A 469 -12.91 9.93 9.09
CA ASP A 469 -13.69 11.17 9.05
C ASP A 469 -15.18 10.85 8.96
N LEU A 470 -15.97 11.36 9.91
CA LEU A 470 -17.43 11.19 9.95
C LEU A 470 -18.11 12.51 9.58
N TYR A 471 -18.98 12.45 8.58
CA TYR A 471 -19.67 13.61 8.01
C TYR A 471 -21.20 13.43 8.12
N PRO A 472 -21.93 14.36 8.74
CA PRO A 472 -23.38 14.39 8.67
C PRO A 472 -23.81 14.93 7.30
N ILE A 473 -24.51 14.11 6.51
CA ILE A 473 -24.98 14.51 5.16
C ILE A 473 -26.45 14.93 5.12
N HIS A 474 -27.21 14.63 6.17
CA HIS A 474 -28.61 15.05 6.30
C HIS A 474 -28.78 16.56 6.58
N THR A 475 -27.70 17.26 6.96
CA THR A 475 -27.68 18.70 7.30
C THR A 475 -26.68 19.46 6.43
N ILE A 476 -26.36 18.93 5.25
CA ILE A 476 -25.30 19.49 4.38
C ILE A 476 -25.58 20.94 3.96
N GLU A 477 -26.84 21.30 3.74
CA GLU A 477 -27.24 22.68 3.37
C GLU A 477 -27.05 23.68 4.52
N GLU A 478 -27.16 23.23 5.77
CA GLU A 478 -27.12 24.09 6.96
C GLU A 478 -25.71 24.26 7.53
N ARG A 479 -24.85 23.23 7.37
CA ARG A 479 -23.56 23.10 8.08
C ARG A 479 -22.42 22.66 7.16
N SER A 480 -22.33 23.28 5.99
CA SER A 480 -21.23 23.07 5.06
C SER A 480 -20.38 24.32 4.84
N GLN A 481 -19.10 24.08 4.61
CA GLN A 481 -18.20 25.06 4.03
C GLN A 481 -18.39 25.02 2.52
N ILE A 482 -18.61 26.17 1.90
CA ILE A 482 -18.72 26.29 0.44
C ILE A 482 -17.32 26.52 -0.12
N ILE A 483 -16.88 25.60 -0.99
CA ILE A 483 -15.61 25.67 -1.72
C ILE A 483 -15.94 25.81 -3.20
N GLN A 484 -15.29 26.75 -3.90
CA GLN A 484 -15.38 26.83 -5.36
C GLN A 484 -14.38 25.88 -6.00
N ASP A 485 -14.86 24.95 -6.82
CA ASP A 485 -14.03 24.08 -7.67
C ASP A 485 -14.34 24.37 -9.16
N GLY A 486 -13.56 25.27 -9.74
CA GLY A 486 -13.86 25.82 -11.07
C GLY A 486 -15.16 26.62 -11.07
N ASP A 487 -16.13 26.19 -11.87
CA ASP A 487 -17.48 26.79 -11.96
C ASP A 487 -18.51 26.10 -11.05
N GLU A 488 -18.14 25.03 -10.32
CA GLU A 488 -19.04 24.30 -9.41
C GLU A 488 -18.85 24.77 -7.95
N GLU A 489 -19.97 24.99 -7.25
CA GLU A 489 -19.98 25.22 -5.80
C GLU A 489 -20.10 23.87 -5.06
N LEU A 490 -19.10 23.57 -4.23
CA LEU A 490 -19.02 22.35 -3.44
C LEU A 490 -19.28 22.64 -1.97
N HIS A 491 -20.32 22.03 -1.43
CA HIS A 491 -20.58 22.05 0.00
C HIS A 491 -19.86 20.89 0.69
N VAL A 492 -18.95 21.23 1.61
CA VAL A 492 -18.20 20.28 2.41
C VAL A 492 -18.74 20.29 3.85
N PRO A 493 -19.42 19.22 4.30
CA PRO A 493 -19.97 19.16 5.64
C PRO A 493 -18.85 19.13 6.68
N GLU A 494 -19.09 19.73 7.84
CA GLU A 494 -18.13 19.69 8.94
C GLU A 494 -18.03 18.28 9.54
N ARG A 495 -16.80 17.89 9.89
CA ARG A 495 -16.53 16.60 10.54
C ARG A 495 -17.06 16.59 11.97
N VAL A 496 -17.67 15.47 12.36
CA VAL A 496 -18.08 15.20 13.74
C VAL A 496 -17.19 14.14 14.37
N GLN A 497 -17.07 14.16 15.70
CA GLN A 497 -16.21 13.21 16.40
C GLN A 497 -16.79 11.80 16.36
N LEU A 498 -15.92 10.79 16.34
CA LEU A 498 -16.26 9.36 16.34
C LEU A 498 -16.84 8.89 17.69
N SER A 499 -18.10 9.24 17.93
CA SER A 499 -18.89 8.78 19.07
C SER A 499 -20.35 8.64 18.65
N TYR A 500 -21.02 7.60 19.15
CA TYR A 500 -22.44 7.36 18.88
C TYR A 500 -23.33 8.52 19.37
N GLN A 501 -22.84 9.36 20.29
CA GLN A 501 -23.56 10.56 20.75
C GLN A 501 -23.83 11.59 19.63
N HIS A 502 -23.09 11.52 18.52
CA HIS A 502 -23.28 12.40 17.35
C HIS A 502 -24.16 11.76 16.27
N ILE A 503 -24.65 10.54 16.50
CA ILE A 503 -25.51 9.81 15.56
C ILE A 503 -26.97 9.96 15.98
N ASP A 504 -27.75 10.64 15.17
CA ASP A 504 -29.20 10.79 15.31
C ASP A 504 -29.92 9.70 14.49
N SER A 505 -30.99 9.15 15.05
CA SER A 505 -31.90 8.26 14.34
C SER A 505 -32.55 8.88 13.10
N HIS A 506 -32.66 10.21 13.03
CA HIS A 506 -33.19 10.96 11.88
C HIS A 506 -32.09 11.40 10.90
N GLY A 507 -30.83 11.09 11.21
CA GLY A 507 -29.68 11.52 10.42
C GLY A 507 -29.19 10.49 9.41
N ALA A 508 -28.44 10.98 8.43
CA ALA A 508 -27.62 10.20 7.52
C ALA A 508 -26.17 10.69 7.58
N TYR A 509 -25.22 9.77 7.50
CA TYR A 509 -23.80 10.04 7.73
C TYR A 509 -22.91 9.29 6.74
N ILE A 510 -21.79 9.89 6.38
CA ILE A 510 -20.69 9.26 5.64
C ILE A 510 -19.51 9.07 6.60
N LEU A 511 -18.98 7.85 6.68
CA LEU A 511 -17.75 7.54 7.38
C LEU A 511 -16.68 7.14 6.34
N ASP A 512 -15.69 8.00 6.15
CA ASP A 512 -14.59 7.76 5.23
C ASP A 512 -13.38 7.18 5.97
N THR A 513 -13.14 5.89 5.77
CA THR A 513 -12.08 5.13 6.45
C THR A 513 -10.83 4.95 5.59
N SER A 514 -10.62 5.81 4.57
CA SER A 514 -9.56 5.72 3.55
C SER A 514 -9.75 4.57 2.56
N GLU A 515 -9.92 3.33 3.05
CA GLU A 515 -10.13 2.15 2.22
C GLU A 515 -11.58 1.98 1.75
N TYR A 516 -12.53 2.27 2.64
CA TYR A 516 -13.97 2.13 2.41
C TYR A 516 -14.68 3.41 2.79
N ILE A 517 -15.79 3.66 2.10
CA ILE A 517 -16.74 4.70 2.47
C ILE A 517 -18.00 3.99 2.94
N TYR A 518 -18.35 4.17 4.22
CA TYR A 518 -19.60 3.66 4.77
C TYR A 518 -20.64 4.76 4.79
N ILE A 519 -21.87 4.42 4.43
CA ILE A 519 -23.02 5.30 4.59
C ILE A 519 -23.91 4.73 5.67
N TYR A 520 -24.06 5.46 6.76
CA TYR A 520 -24.97 5.11 7.85
C TYR A 520 -26.27 5.89 7.70
N ILE A 521 -27.38 5.17 7.65
CA ILE A 521 -28.73 5.75 7.55
C ILE A 521 -29.49 5.45 8.83
N GLY A 522 -29.92 6.51 9.52
CA GLY A 522 -30.78 6.42 10.68
C GLY A 522 -32.17 5.90 10.30
N LYS A 523 -32.75 5.06 11.16
CA LYS A 523 -34.05 4.40 10.91
C LYS A 523 -35.21 5.39 10.69
N ALA A 524 -35.10 6.59 11.27
CA ALA A 524 -36.13 7.63 11.22
C ALA A 524 -35.72 8.79 10.28
N VAL A 525 -34.77 8.58 9.36
CA VAL A 525 -34.43 9.58 8.35
C VAL A 525 -35.67 9.92 7.51
N SER A 526 -35.77 11.16 7.03
CA SER A 526 -36.95 11.61 6.29
C SER A 526 -37.12 10.87 4.96
N ASP A 527 -38.37 10.55 4.60
CA ASP A 527 -38.70 9.95 3.30
C ASP A 527 -38.27 10.86 2.13
N GLN A 528 -38.25 12.19 2.34
CA GLN A 528 -37.73 13.15 1.37
C GLN A 528 -36.24 12.91 1.07
N PHE A 529 -35.42 12.71 2.11
CA PHE A 529 -34.00 12.41 1.94
C PHE A 529 -33.79 11.05 1.27
N MET A 530 -34.59 10.05 1.66
CA MET A 530 -34.56 8.73 1.03
C MET A 530 -34.86 8.80 -0.47
N GLN A 531 -35.86 9.59 -0.84
CA GLN A 531 -36.28 9.76 -2.22
C GLN A 531 -35.26 10.58 -3.02
N SER A 532 -34.65 11.63 -2.44
CA SER A 532 -33.70 12.50 -3.15
C SER A 532 -32.32 11.86 -3.32
N VAL A 533 -31.84 11.09 -2.34
CA VAL A 533 -30.48 10.52 -2.35
C VAL A 533 -30.45 9.09 -2.89
N PHE A 534 -31.39 8.25 -2.47
CA PHE A 534 -31.41 6.81 -2.80
C PHE A 534 -32.49 6.42 -3.81
N ASN A 535 -33.39 7.35 -4.17
CA ASN A 535 -34.53 7.08 -5.05
C ASN A 535 -35.42 5.94 -4.54
N VAL A 536 -35.62 5.87 -3.23
CA VAL A 536 -36.55 4.92 -2.57
C VAL A 536 -37.51 5.67 -1.66
N GLN A 537 -38.71 5.13 -1.49
CA GLN A 537 -39.80 5.82 -0.80
C GLN A 537 -39.59 5.91 0.72
N THR A 538 -39.02 4.85 1.34
CA THR A 538 -38.84 4.76 2.78
C THR A 538 -37.56 4.01 3.12
N PHE A 539 -37.11 4.13 4.37
CA PHE A 539 -35.96 3.37 4.90
C PHE A 539 -36.07 1.86 4.66
N SER A 540 -37.26 1.28 4.80
CA SER A 540 -37.49 -0.17 4.63
C SER A 540 -37.33 -0.66 3.19
N ALA A 541 -37.34 0.24 2.21
CA ALA A 541 -37.14 -0.09 0.80
C ALA A 541 -35.66 -0.08 0.38
N LEU A 542 -34.72 0.25 1.29
CA LEU A 542 -33.30 0.13 1.01
C LEU A 542 -32.93 -1.34 0.75
N PRO A 543 -32.17 -1.64 -0.32
CA PRO A 543 -31.60 -2.97 -0.49
C PRO A 543 -30.62 -3.22 0.68
N PHE A 544 -30.78 -4.34 1.38
CA PHE A 544 -29.87 -4.73 2.47
C PHE A 544 -28.49 -5.16 1.95
N ASP A 545 -28.38 -5.48 0.66
CA ASP A 545 -27.11 -5.74 0.00
C ASP A 545 -26.45 -4.41 -0.38
N SER A 546 -25.17 -4.28 -0.04
CA SER A 546 -24.31 -3.12 -0.32
C SER A 546 -24.70 -2.46 -1.64
N VAL A 547 -25.38 -1.31 -1.55
CA VAL A 547 -25.77 -0.57 -2.75
C VAL A 547 -24.47 -0.21 -3.45
N ASN A 548 -24.29 -0.75 -4.66
CA ASN A 548 -23.14 -0.47 -5.49
C ASN A 548 -23.30 0.95 -6.04
N ILE A 549 -23.05 1.94 -5.20
CA ILE A 549 -23.02 3.34 -5.59
C ILE A 549 -21.61 3.54 -6.13
N TYR A 550 -21.38 3.25 -7.42
CA TYR A 550 -20.68 4.12 -8.37
C TYR A 550 -20.38 3.42 -9.70
N LYS A 551 -20.95 3.96 -10.79
CA LYS A 551 -20.24 4.09 -12.06
C LYS A 551 -19.93 5.58 -12.20
N LYS A 552 -18.64 5.93 -12.19
CA LYS A 552 -18.06 7.27 -12.36
C LYS A 552 -18.27 8.28 -11.22
N LYS A 553 -17.12 8.67 -10.66
CA LYS A 553 -16.79 9.83 -9.83
C LYS A 553 -17.04 9.65 -8.31
N ARG A 554 -15.94 9.39 -7.59
CA ARG A 554 -15.78 9.73 -6.15
C ARG A 554 -16.13 11.21 -5.87
N LEU A 555 -15.96 12.09 -6.86
CA LEU A 555 -16.47 13.47 -6.83
C LEU A 555 -17.99 13.58 -7.00
N LEU A 556 -18.69 12.65 -7.66
CA LEU A 556 -20.16 12.69 -7.83
C LEU A 556 -20.94 12.16 -6.63
N LEU A 557 -20.39 11.49 -5.60
CA LEU A 557 -21.23 11.26 -4.39
C LEU A 557 -21.40 12.54 -3.63
N PHE A 558 -20.31 13.27 -3.46
CA PHE A 558 -20.35 14.63 -3.00
C PHE A 558 -21.17 15.49 -3.98
N ASN A 559 -20.88 15.49 -5.29
CA ASN A 559 -21.61 16.35 -6.24
C ASN A 559 -23.02 15.86 -6.57
N ARG A 560 -23.45 14.62 -6.32
CA ARG A 560 -24.85 14.15 -6.46
C ARG A 560 -25.65 14.34 -5.19
N ILE A 561 -25.06 14.17 -4.01
CA ILE A 561 -25.68 14.66 -2.76
C ILE A 561 -25.86 16.19 -2.85
N LEU A 562 -25.09 16.88 -3.69
CA LEU A 562 -25.29 18.30 -3.99
C LEU A 562 -26.20 18.55 -5.19
N SER A 563 -26.13 17.77 -6.26
CA SER A 563 -26.94 17.98 -7.48
C SER A 563 -28.32 17.34 -7.43
N SER A 564 -28.65 16.51 -6.42
CA SER A 564 -30.01 15.98 -6.23
C SER A 564 -30.89 16.91 -5.38
N PHE A 565 -30.33 18.03 -4.92
CA PHE A 565 -31.03 19.11 -4.22
C PHE A 565 -31.14 20.40 -5.07
N PHE A 566 -30.73 20.37 -6.35
CA PHE A 566 -30.92 21.45 -7.33
C PHE A 566 -31.67 21.00 -8.58
#